data_AF-A0A926KBB0-F1
#
_entry.id   AF-A0A926KBB0-F1
#
_cell.length_a   1.000
_cell.length_b   1.000
_cell.length_c   1.000
_cell.angle_alpha   90.00
_cell.angle_beta   90.00
_cell.angle_gamma   90.00
#
_symmetry.space_group_name_H-M   'P 1'
#
loop_
_entity.id
_entity.type
_entity.pdbx_description
1 polymer ?
#
loop_
_entity_poly.entity_id
_entity_poly.type
_entity_poly.pdbx_seq_one_letter_code
_entity_poly.pdbx_strand_id
1 'polypeptide(L)'
;MIPADSPSPVQHSAFVAESTDGTALPAGFEAAAARRTRWELPRALWAPRVTVLRDAAGAPVAAALTAGRLYSPSRKIIDVIIAPGADADGAAFSATVEAAALDAPAPSEARPSPVLVKFEEHPMLAPLSARDAATLVALGFQRDADPVPSVASTRAAAAEGVRSWSRWSPGTGPRRLAPYYGQTTDVTCGAVTALMALESVGLGRFSLSDQAGNRAWEIEFWRRATNMPACEPIGLAVATAGAISDADLPLGEPRVVLSAEGPVLIEDFGAADSFESKLRVELQAESLRQAEELGLQIERRWPEVSEIHELVAAGNSVFMLIDLEPLIADPTPHWVLAHDVIGDDALLVSDPWVESAQGETWLDVSAQPITHAGIERIARWGDPEFRGIVVLPRAAD
;
A
#
# COMPACT_ATOMS: atom_id res chain seq x y z
N MET A 1 -24.20 34.82 8.03
CA MET A 1 -22.81 35.08 7.62
C MET A 1 -21.95 35.00 8.87
N ILE A 2 -21.33 33.84 9.08
CA ILE A 2 -20.31 33.61 10.10
C ILE A 2 -18.99 33.64 9.33
N PRO A 3 -17.95 34.39 9.76
CA PRO A 3 -16.68 34.39 9.05
C PRO A 3 -16.03 33.02 9.18
N ALA A 4 -15.47 32.52 8.07
CA ALA A 4 -14.63 31.34 8.06
C ALA A 4 -13.32 31.67 8.78
N ASP A 5 -13.09 31.04 9.94
CA ASP A 5 -11.79 31.05 10.59
C ASP A 5 -10.79 30.30 9.69
N SER A 6 -9.82 31.04 9.18
CA SER A 6 -8.64 30.48 8.53
C SER A 6 -7.78 29.81 9.61
N PRO A 7 -7.18 28.64 9.37
CA PRO A 7 -6.32 28.01 10.36
C PRO A 7 -5.15 28.94 10.69
N SER A 8 -4.92 29.15 11.98
CA SER A 8 -3.84 29.99 12.49
C SER A 8 -2.48 29.37 12.13
N PRO A 9 -1.51 30.16 11.64
CA PRO A 9 -0.19 29.65 11.27
C PRO A 9 0.54 29.13 12.51
N VAL A 10 1.08 27.91 12.42
CA VAL A 10 1.97 27.35 13.44
C VAL A 10 3.35 28.00 13.25
N GLN A 11 3.72 28.92 14.17
CA GLN A 11 5.04 29.57 14.16
C GLN A 11 6.10 28.65 14.79
N HIS A 12 6.96 28.04 13.95
CA HIS A 12 8.30 27.64 14.39
C HIS A 12 9.24 28.82 14.16
N SER A 13 9.42 29.63 15.21
CA SER A 13 10.29 30.82 15.49
C SER A 13 11.13 31.57 14.41
N ALA A 14 11.17 31.17 13.14
CA ALA A 14 11.86 31.85 12.03
C ALA A 14 11.20 31.69 10.65
N PHE A 15 10.20 30.80 10.50
CA PHE A 15 9.60 30.49 9.19
C PHE A 15 8.06 30.51 9.19
N VAL A 16 7.49 30.68 7.99
CA VAL A 16 6.05 30.56 7.71
C VAL A 16 5.85 29.51 6.62
N ALA A 17 4.95 28.54 6.86
CA ALA A 17 4.60 27.50 5.89
C ALA A 17 3.23 27.77 5.25
N GLU A 18 3.15 27.64 3.93
CA GLU A 18 1.91 27.77 3.15
C GLU A 18 1.72 26.53 2.27
N SER A 19 0.56 25.90 2.34
CA SER A 19 0.25 24.68 1.57
C SER A 19 -0.85 24.92 0.55
N THR A 20 -0.65 24.43 -0.68
CA THR A 20 -1.62 24.52 -1.78
C THR A 20 -1.75 23.20 -2.51
N ASP A 21 -2.94 22.93 -3.08
CA ASP A 21 -3.13 21.75 -3.91
C ASP A 21 -2.31 21.84 -5.21
N GLY A 22 -1.74 20.71 -5.63
CA GLY A 22 -0.97 20.60 -6.86
C GLY A 22 0.31 19.80 -6.70
N THR A 23 1.06 19.72 -7.79
CA THR A 23 2.31 18.96 -7.89
C THR A 23 3.49 19.78 -8.42
N ALA A 24 3.25 21.02 -8.84
CA ALA A 24 4.25 21.84 -9.51
C ALA A 24 5.34 22.30 -8.53
N LEU A 25 6.60 22.22 -8.99
CA LEU A 25 7.71 22.81 -8.25
C LEU A 25 7.53 24.33 -8.18
N PRO A 26 7.52 24.97 -6.99
CA PRO A 26 7.29 26.40 -6.88
C PRO A 26 8.37 27.23 -7.59
N ALA A 27 7.99 28.43 -8.03
CA ALA A 27 8.93 29.38 -8.60
C ALA A 27 10.05 29.73 -7.60
N GLY A 28 11.28 29.83 -8.08
CA GLY A 28 12.46 30.14 -7.26
C GLY A 28 13.23 28.91 -6.77
N PHE A 29 12.72 27.69 -6.96
CA PHE A 29 13.47 26.46 -6.69
C PHE A 29 14.05 25.88 -7.98
N GLU A 30 15.32 25.47 -7.89
CA GLU A 30 16.03 24.79 -8.96
C GLU A 30 16.21 23.31 -8.62
N ALA A 31 15.99 22.44 -9.60
CA ALA A 31 16.16 21.01 -9.48
C ALA A 31 16.65 20.43 -10.82
N ALA A 32 17.47 19.39 -10.77
CA ALA A 32 17.85 18.63 -11.96
C ALA A 32 16.62 18.10 -12.69
N ALA A 33 16.71 17.96 -14.02
CA ALA A 33 15.58 17.60 -14.87
C ALA A 33 14.84 16.34 -14.38
N ALA A 34 15.57 15.28 -14.02
CA ALA A 34 14.97 14.03 -13.51
C ALA A 34 14.16 14.21 -12.22
N ARG A 35 14.64 15.06 -11.30
CA ARG A 35 13.91 15.39 -10.05
C ARG A 35 12.68 16.24 -10.33
N ARG A 36 12.77 17.20 -11.27
CA ARG A 36 11.63 18.01 -11.71
C ARG A 36 10.54 17.15 -12.36
N THR A 37 10.91 16.22 -13.24
CA THR A 37 9.96 15.28 -13.86
C THR A 37 9.18 14.49 -12.81
N ARG A 38 9.81 14.11 -11.67
CA ARG A 38 9.09 13.45 -10.57
C ARG A 38 8.01 14.33 -9.95
N TRP A 39 8.29 15.62 -9.75
CA TRP A 39 7.27 16.57 -9.27
C TRP A 39 6.11 16.64 -10.27
N GLU A 40 6.39 16.62 -11.57
CA GLU A 40 5.39 16.76 -12.62
C GLU A 40 4.55 15.49 -12.89
N LEU A 41 4.87 14.33 -12.28
CA LEU A 41 4.06 13.11 -12.46
C LEU A 41 2.59 13.33 -12.01
N PRO A 42 1.62 12.78 -12.76
CA PRO A 42 0.20 13.05 -12.54
C PRO A 42 -0.29 12.35 -11.27
N ARG A 43 -0.69 13.10 -10.24
CA ARG A 43 -1.10 12.54 -8.92
C ARG A 43 -2.54 12.87 -8.53
N ALA A 44 -3.41 13.13 -9.51
CA ALA A 44 -4.73 13.71 -9.25
C ALA A 44 -5.56 12.89 -8.25
N LEU A 45 -5.40 11.57 -8.24
CA LEU A 45 -6.12 10.66 -7.35
C LEU A 45 -5.69 10.78 -5.87
N TRP A 46 -4.47 11.27 -5.59
CA TRP A 46 -3.86 11.23 -4.25
C TRP A 46 -3.75 12.59 -3.55
N ALA A 47 -4.59 13.55 -3.96
CA ALA A 47 -4.64 14.93 -3.41
C ALA A 47 -3.25 15.50 -3.08
N PRO A 48 -2.42 15.73 -4.11
CA PRO A 48 -1.08 16.18 -3.93
C PRO A 48 -1.10 17.62 -3.42
N ARG A 49 -0.22 17.93 -2.47
CA ARG A 49 -0.09 19.29 -1.94
C ARG A 49 1.37 19.70 -1.88
N VAL A 50 1.60 20.96 -2.18
CA VAL A 50 2.91 21.59 -2.11
C VAL A 50 2.91 22.54 -0.93
N THR A 51 3.82 22.31 0.02
CA THR A 51 4.09 23.20 1.15
C THR A 51 5.33 24.02 0.84
N VAL A 52 5.22 25.35 0.89
CA VAL A 52 6.34 26.28 0.73
C VAL A 52 6.67 26.90 2.08
N LEU A 53 7.92 26.76 2.49
CA LEU A 53 8.47 27.41 3.68
C LEU A 53 9.13 28.74 3.27
N ARG A 54 8.79 29.81 3.97
CA ARG A 54 9.32 31.17 3.75
C ARG A 54 10.02 31.69 4.99
N ASP A 55 11.07 32.49 4.81
CA ASP A 55 11.74 33.20 5.89
C ASP A 55 10.94 34.44 6.37
N ALA A 56 11.48 35.16 7.35
CA ALA A 56 10.87 36.39 7.88
C ALA A 56 10.75 37.52 6.85
N ALA A 57 11.53 37.50 5.77
CA ALA A 57 11.44 38.45 4.66
C ALA A 57 10.44 38.01 3.58
N GLY A 58 9.83 36.82 3.73
CA GLY A 58 8.88 36.23 2.78
C GLY A 58 9.55 35.48 1.63
N ALA A 59 10.88 35.35 1.62
CA ALA A 59 11.60 34.64 0.58
C ALA A 59 11.41 33.12 0.75
N PRO A 60 11.15 32.37 -0.33
CA PRO A 60 11.01 30.91 -0.25
C PRO A 60 12.37 30.26 0.06
N VAL A 61 12.42 29.47 1.12
CA VAL A 61 13.64 28.79 1.60
C VAL A 61 13.59 27.28 1.39
N ALA A 62 12.41 26.69 1.37
CA ALA A 62 12.22 25.26 1.15
C ALA A 62 10.81 24.96 0.61
N ALA A 63 10.65 23.80 -0.03
CA ALA A 63 9.37 23.30 -0.47
C ALA A 63 9.29 21.78 -0.28
N ALA A 64 8.12 21.27 0.05
CA ALA A 64 7.81 19.84 0.10
C ALA A 64 6.64 19.50 -0.80
N LEU A 65 6.70 18.32 -1.41
CA LEU A 65 5.57 17.71 -2.11
C LEU A 65 5.05 16.55 -1.28
N THR A 66 3.74 16.51 -1.05
CA THR A 66 3.07 15.44 -0.31
C THR A 66 1.89 14.87 -1.06
N ALA A 67 1.53 13.61 -0.79
CA ALA A 67 0.35 12.94 -1.34
C ALA A 67 -0.19 11.89 -0.35
N GLY A 68 -1.42 11.41 -0.56
CA GLY A 68 -2.00 10.33 0.24
C GLY A 68 -3.16 9.64 -0.47
N ARG A 69 -3.20 8.30 -0.36
CA ARG A 69 -4.29 7.47 -0.90
C ARG A 69 -5.63 7.76 -0.20
N LEU A 70 -6.72 7.49 -0.91
CA LEU A 70 -8.05 7.55 -0.32
C LEU A 70 -8.21 6.50 0.78
N TYR A 71 -9.04 6.82 1.78
CA TYR A 71 -9.39 5.98 2.94
C TYR A 71 -8.25 5.56 3.87
N SER A 72 -7.02 5.95 3.54
CA SER A 72 -5.82 5.68 4.32
C SER A 72 -5.49 6.89 5.21
N PRO A 73 -5.40 6.73 6.55
CA PRO A 73 -4.85 7.75 7.43
C PRO A 73 -3.32 7.76 7.33
N SER A 74 -2.81 7.89 6.10
CA SER A 74 -1.40 8.02 5.81
C SER A 74 -1.14 9.25 4.93
N ARG A 75 0.06 9.81 5.09
CA ARG A 75 0.59 10.86 4.22
C ARG A 75 2.01 10.50 3.81
N LYS A 76 2.36 10.72 2.56
CA LYS A 76 3.73 10.56 2.06
C LYS A 76 4.32 11.92 1.73
N ILE A 77 5.47 12.24 2.30
CA ILE A 77 6.38 13.29 1.85
C ILE A 77 7.20 12.68 0.71
N ILE A 78 6.90 13.12 -0.52
CA ILE A 78 7.51 12.60 -1.76
C ILE A 78 8.92 13.16 -1.94
N ASP A 79 9.09 14.45 -1.64
CA ASP A 79 10.35 15.15 -1.83
C ASP A 79 10.39 16.43 -0.98
N VAL A 80 11.60 16.87 -0.63
CA VAL A 80 11.89 18.15 0.03
C VAL A 80 13.04 18.84 -0.70
N ILE A 81 12.77 20.03 -1.25
CA ILE A 81 13.76 20.87 -1.95
C ILE A 81 14.08 22.07 -1.07
N ILE A 82 15.37 22.31 -0.87
CA ILE A 82 15.89 23.46 -0.13
C ILE A 82 16.50 24.44 -1.13
N ALA A 83 16.24 25.74 -0.95
CA ALA A 83 16.86 26.79 -1.76
C ALA A 83 18.38 26.85 -1.50
N PRO A 84 19.21 27.15 -2.51
CA PRO A 84 20.66 27.22 -2.35
C PRO A 84 21.08 28.16 -1.22
N GLY A 85 21.86 27.65 -0.26
CA GLY A 85 22.36 28.43 0.87
C GLY A 85 21.35 28.72 1.98
N ALA A 86 20.10 28.23 1.87
CA ALA A 86 19.03 28.52 2.82
C ALA A 86 19.00 27.61 4.06
N ASP A 87 19.88 26.60 4.15
CA ASP A 87 19.84 25.57 5.20
C ASP A 87 21.24 25.23 5.75
N ALA A 88 21.93 26.27 6.24
CA ALA A 88 23.27 26.12 6.80
C ALA A 88 23.29 25.20 8.04
N ASP A 89 22.25 25.22 8.86
CA ASP A 89 22.16 24.51 10.13
C ASP A 89 21.15 23.33 10.14
N GLY A 90 20.38 23.13 9.06
CA GLY A 90 19.35 22.08 8.97
C GLY A 90 17.95 22.53 9.43
N ALA A 91 17.80 23.77 9.87
CA ALA A 91 16.53 24.28 10.39
C ALA A 91 15.43 24.34 9.33
N ALA A 92 15.77 24.70 8.08
CA ALA A 92 14.78 24.79 7.01
C ALA A 92 14.30 23.38 6.62
N PHE A 93 15.19 22.39 6.56
CA PHE A 93 14.81 20.99 6.30
C PHE A 93 13.88 20.46 7.39
N SER A 94 14.25 20.62 8.67
CA SER A 94 13.44 20.18 9.81
C SER A 94 12.04 20.80 9.80
N ALA A 95 11.96 22.12 9.70
CA ALA A 95 10.69 22.84 9.69
C ALA A 95 9.81 22.47 8.49
N THR A 96 10.41 22.19 7.33
CA THR A 96 9.68 21.77 6.13
C THR A 96 9.08 20.37 6.30
N VAL A 97 9.84 19.42 6.84
CA VAL A 97 9.34 18.06 7.11
C VAL A 97 8.21 18.10 8.14
N GLU A 98 8.36 18.86 9.23
CA GLU A 98 7.30 19.03 10.24
C GLU A 98 6.05 19.66 9.65
N ALA A 99 6.18 20.77 8.90
CA ALA A 99 5.05 21.45 8.28
C ALA A 99 4.32 20.54 7.27
N ALA A 100 5.07 19.83 6.42
CA ALA A 100 4.51 18.89 5.44
C ALA A 100 3.82 17.69 6.11
N ALA A 101 4.35 17.23 7.25
CA ALA A 101 3.76 16.13 8.02
C ALA A 101 2.48 16.55 8.77
N LEU A 102 2.34 17.84 9.11
CA LEU A 102 1.17 18.41 9.77
C LEU A 102 0.12 18.96 8.79
N ASP A 103 0.49 19.20 7.53
CA ASP A 103 -0.44 19.63 6.49
C ASP A 103 -1.46 18.53 6.18
N ALA A 104 -2.63 18.67 6.77
CA ALA A 104 -3.79 17.85 6.49
C ALA A 104 -4.98 18.78 6.17
N PRO A 105 -5.64 18.63 5.00
CA PRO A 105 -6.93 19.26 4.79
C PRO A 105 -7.95 18.76 5.85
N ALA A 106 -9.08 19.44 5.96
CA ALA A 106 -10.14 19.02 6.86
C ALA A 106 -10.49 17.54 6.63
N PRO A 107 -10.47 16.70 7.69
CA PRO A 107 -10.64 15.27 7.51
C PRO A 107 -12.04 14.95 6.99
N SER A 108 -12.11 13.92 6.17
CA SER A 108 -13.35 13.31 5.70
C SER A 108 -13.22 11.79 5.78
N GLU A 109 -14.32 11.08 5.57
CA GLU A 109 -14.30 9.61 5.52
C GLU A 109 -13.31 9.08 4.47
N ALA A 110 -13.25 9.73 3.31
CA ALA A 110 -12.32 9.37 2.23
C ALA A 110 -10.89 9.89 2.44
N ARG A 111 -10.69 10.84 3.35
CA ARG A 111 -9.37 11.44 3.66
C ARG A 111 -9.24 11.67 5.18
N PRO A 112 -9.08 10.59 5.96
CA PRO A 112 -8.97 10.69 7.41
C PRO A 112 -7.69 11.40 7.83
N SER A 113 -7.64 11.88 9.08
CA SER A 113 -6.43 12.49 9.63
C SER A 113 -5.28 11.48 9.66
N PRO A 114 -4.06 11.87 9.24
CA PRO A 114 -2.95 10.93 9.13
C PRO A 114 -2.47 10.47 10.51
N VAL A 115 -2.39 9.15 10.70
CA VAL A 115 -1.71 8.50 11.84
C VAL A 115 -0.31 8.03 11.45
N LEU A 116 -0.05 7.90 10.14
CA LEU A 116 1.22 7.52 9.54
C LEU A 116 1.71 8.65 8.62
N VAL A 117 2.96 9.06 8.79
CA VAL A 117 3.67 9.86 7.79
C VAL A 117 4.86 9.07 7.28
N LYS A 118 4.97 8.89 5.96
CA LYS A 118 6.14 8.31 5.31
C LYS A 118 6.96 9.41 4.63
N PHE A 119 8.27 9.30 4.66
CA PHE A 119 9.19 10.12 3.89
C PHE A 119 9.91 9.24 2.86
N GLU A 120 9.82 9.65 1.59
CA GLU A 120 10.40 8.96 0.44
C GLU A 120 11.82 9.48 0.16
N GLU A 121 12.82 8.67 0.46
CA GLU A 121 14.21 8.95 0.10
C GLU A 121 14.50 8.45 -1.32
N HIS A 122 15.22 9.26 -2.10
CA HIS A 122 15.64 8.97 -3.48
C HIS A 122 17.17 8.85 -3.59
N PRO A 123 17.78 7.70 -3.25
CA PRO A 123 19.23 7.59 -3.17
C PRO A 123 19.98 7.94 -4.46
N MET A 124 19.38 7.66 -5.62
CA MET A 124 20.00 7.90 -6.94
C MET A 124 19.75 9.29 -7.52
N LEU A 125 18.73 10.02 -7.02
CA LEU A 125 18.31 11.31 -7.60
C LEU A 125 18.54 12.49 -6.67
N ALA A 126 18.24 12.31 -5.39
CA ALA A 126 18.36 13.32 -4.35
C ALA A 126 18.69 12.62 -3.02
N PRO A 127 19.91 12.07 -2.87
CA PRO A 127 20.29 11.32 -1.69
C PRO A 127 20.18 12.20 -0.44
N LEU A 128 19.63 11.64 0.64
CA LEU A 128 19.64 12.30 1.94
C LEU A 128 21.07 12.45 2.44
N SER A 129 21.41 13.64 2.94
CA SER A 129 22.66 13.84 3.65
C SER A 129 22.61 13.14 5.02
N ALA A 130 23.77 12.85 5.62
CA ALA A 130 23.83 12.28 6.96
C ALA A 130 23.15 13.18 8.02
N ARG A 131 23.21 14.50 7.83
CA ARG A 131 22.54 15.49 8.69
C ARG A 131 21.02 15.40 8.57
N ASP A 132 20.50 15.32 7.35
CA ASP A 132 19.06 15.31 7.11
C ASP A 132 18.45 13.98 7.56
N ALA A 133 19.17 12.87 7.37
CA ALA A 133 18.79 11.57 7.94
C ALA A 133 18.76 11.60 9.48
N ALA A 134 19.75 12.22 10.13
CA ALA A 134 19.73 12.42 11.59
C ALA A 134 18.57 13.33 12.04
N THR A 135 18.20 14.31 11.22
CA THR A 135 17.04 15.18 11.46
C THR A 135 15.73 14.39 11.39
N LEU A 136 15.55 13.52 10.39
CA LEU A 136 14.39 12.62 10.32
C LEU A 136 14.26 11.77 11.59
N VAL A 137 15.37 11.19 12.08
CA VAL A 137 15.39 10.43 13.34
C VAL A 137 14.97 11.31 14.53
N ALA A 138 15.50 12.53 14.62
CA ALA A 138 15.12 13.48 15.68
C ALA A 138 13.63 13.86 15.62
N LEU A 139 13.04 13.89 14.43
CA LEU A 139 11.61 14.12 14.19
C LEU A 139 10.72 12.88 14.41
N GLY A 140 11.32 11.76 14.86
CA GLY A 140 10.62 10.52 15.19
C GLY A 140 10.40 9.57 14.01
N PHE A 141 11.02 9.83 12.86
CA PHE A 141 11.01 8.87 11.76
C PHE A 141 11.98 7.71 12.01
N GLN A 142 11.61 6.53 11.54
CA GLN A 142 12.43 5.33 11.56
C GLN A 142 12.62 4.83 10.14
N ARG A 143 13.83 4.35 9.82
CA ARG A 143 14.10 3.75 8.51
C ARG A 143 13.44 2.38 8.42
N ASP A 144 12.54 2.20 7.45
CA ASP A 144 11.86 0.93 7.23
C ASP A 144 12.80 -0.14 6.62
N ALA A 145 12.40 -1.41 6.64
CA ALA A 145 13.13 -2.45 5.92
C ALA A 145 13.14 -2.18 4.40
N ASP A 146 14.18 -2.65 3.70
CA ASP A 146 14.19 -2.62 2.24
C ASP A 146 13.17 -3.62 1.68
N PRO A 147 12.40 -3.25 0.63
CA PRO A 147 11.46 -4.17 -0.01
C PRO A 147 12.21 -5.24 -0.79
N VAL A 148 11.53 -6.35 -1.07
CA VAL A 148 12.03 -7.36 -1.98
C VAL A 148 12.06 -6.79 -3.41
N PRO A 149 13.18 -6.88 -4.15
CA PRO A 149 13.29 -6.31 -5.49
C PRO A 149 12.30 -6.95 -6.48
N SER A 150 11.44 -6.11 -7.06
CA SER A 150 10.43 -6.48 -8.05
C SER A 150 10.14 -5.33 -9.04
N VAL A 151 9.27 -4.39 -8.68
CA VAL A 151 8.89 -3.20 -9.46
C VAL A 151 9.97 -2.12 -9.39
N ALA A 152 9.94 -1.12 -10.28
CA ALA A 152 10.96 -0.06 -10.37
C ALA A 152 11.34 0.57 -9.02
N SER A 153 10.34 0.95 -8.22
CA SER A 153 10.57 1.63 -6.94
C SER A 153 11.22 0.76 -5.86
N THR A 154 11.16 -0.57 -5.96
CA THR A 154 11.77 -1.50 -4.99
C THR A 154 13.23 -1.83 -5.30
N ARG A 155 13.72 -1.44 -6.48
CA ARG A 155 15.06 -1.81 -6.96
C ARG A 155 16.09 -0.79 -6.52
N ALA A 156 16.86 -1.09 -5.48
CA ALA A 156 17.81 -0.16 -4.85
C ALA A 156 18.84 0.47 -5.82
N ALA A 157 19.23 -0.24 -6.89
CA ALA A 157 20.18 0.25 -7.90
C ALA A 157 19.52 0.97 -9.09
N ALA A 158 18.18 1.03 -9.15
CA ALA A 158 17.45 1.73 -10.20
C ALA A 158 17.32 3.23 -9.87
N ALA A 159 17.15 4.07 -10.89
CA ALA A 159 16.95 5.50 -10.71
C ALA A 159 15.64 5.82 -9.97
N GLU A 160 14.64 4.97 -10.15
CA GLU A 160 13.34 5.02 -9.49
C GLU A 160 13.33 4.36 -8.12
N GLY A 161 14.40 3.66 -7.75
CA GLY A 161 14.53 2.97 -6.47
C GLY A 161 14.43 3.95 -5.30
N VAL A 162 13.56 3.65 -4.34
CA VAL A 162 13.30 4.51 -3.18
C VAL A 162 13.45 3.76 -1.86
N ARG A 163 13.69 4.53 -0.81
CA ARG A 163 13.75 4.07 0.57
C ARG A 163 12.67 4.76 1.39
N SER A 164 12.17 4.05 2.39
CA SER A 164 11.07 4.54 3.23
C SER A 164 11.54 4.84 4.64
N TRP A 165 11.09 5.98 5.14
CA TRP A 165 11.15 6.34 6.55
C TRP A 165 9.73 6.55 7.05
N SER A 166 9.34 5.90 8.14
CA SER A 166 7.98 6.01 8.69
C SER A 166 7.97 6.69 10.05
N ARG A 167 6.95 7.51 10.29
CA ARG A 167 6.63 8.11 11.59
C ARG A 167 5.16 7.84 11.90
N TRP A 168 4.93 7.06 12.95
CA TRP A 168 3.60 6.78 13.47
C TRP A 168 3.23 7.76 14.57
N SER A 169 1.94 8.02 14.72
CA SER A 169 1.42 8.71 15.90
C SER A 169 1.73 7.88 17.16
N PRO A 170 1.93 8.53 18.33
CA PRO A 170 2.24 7.83 19.55
C PRO A 170 1.20 6.72 19.86
N GLY A 171 1.68 5.50 20.06
CA GLY A 171 0.84 4.34 20.39
C GLY A 171 0.08 3.71 19.21
N THR A 172 0.26 4.19 17.97
CA THR A 172 -0.43 3.66 16.78
C THR A 172 0.48 2.89 15.83
N GLY A 173 1.70 2.53 16.24
CA GLY A 173 2.62 1.78 15.41
C GLY A 173 2.24 0.30 15.30
N PRO A 174 2.57 -0.37 14.18
CA PRO A 174 2.23 -1.77 13.98
C PRO A 174 3.09 -2.69 14.87
N ARG A 175 2.51 -3.82 15.25
CA ARG A 175 3.17 -4.91 15.97
C ARG A 175 3.86 -5.88 15.01
N ARG A 176 3.35 -6.00 13.78
CA ARG A 176 3.86 -6.89 12.74
C ARG A 176 3.90 -6.19 11.39
N LEU A 177 4.87 -6.59 10.57
CA LEU A 177 5.01 -6.17 9.18
C LEU A 177 5.30 -7.38 8.31
N ALA A 178 4.65 -7.46 7.15
CA ALA A 178 5.01 -8.40 6.10
C ALA A 178 6.11 -7.82 5.19
N PRO A 179 7.05 -8.65 4.67
CA PRO A 179 7.94 -8.24 3.59
C PRO A 179 7.13 -7.75 2.39
N TYR A 180 7.54 -6.63 1.80
CA TYR A 180 6.86 -6.08 0.64
C TYR A 180 7.45 -6.61 -0.67
N TYR A 181 6.61 -7.14 -1.55
CA TYR A 181 6.90 -7.46 -2.94
C TYR A 181 5.79 -6.87 -3.81
N GLY A 182 6.14 -5.99 -4.75
CA GLY A 182 5.18 -5.47 -5.72
C GLY A 182 4.99 -6.45 -6.88
N GLN A 183 3.77 -6.67 -7.34
CA GLN A 183 3.49 -7.56 -8.46
C GLN A 183 4.16 -7.06 -9.74
N THR A 184 4.65 -7.99 -10.56
CA THR A 184 5.41 -7.66 -11.77
C THR A 184 4.64 -7.96 -13.06
N THR A 185 3.36 -8.31 -12.93
CA THR A 185 2.40 -8.52 -14.03
C THR A 185 1.04 -7.94 -13.65
N ASP A 186 0.12 -7.85 -14.62
CA ASP A 186 -1.23 -7.32 -14.38
C ASP A 186 -2.20 -8.34 -13.73
N VAL A 187 -1.73 -9.57 -13.48
CA VAL A 187 -2.58 -10.73 -13.17
C VAL A 187 -2.17 -11.49 -11.91
N THR A 188 -1.14 -11.04 -11.22
CA THR A 188 -0.49 -11.81 -10.15
C THR A 188 -0.83 -11.33 -8.73
N CYS A 189 -1.78 -10.38 -8.57
CA CYS A 189 -2.12 -9.78 -7.28
C CYS A 189 -2.44 -10.80 -6.17
N GLY A 190 -3.25 -11.82 -6.48
CA GLY A 190 -3.58 -12.89 -5.53
C GLY A 190 -2.36 -13.70 -5.11
N ALA A 191 -1.53 -14.10 -6.09
CA ALA A 191 -0.30 -14.85 -5.84
C ALA A 191 0.69 -14.06 -4.97
N VAL A 192 0.89 -12.77 -5.28
CA VAL A 192 1.80 -11.91 -4.51
C VAL A 192 1.28 -11.64 -3.10
N THR A 193 -0.04 -11.46 -2.94
CA THR A 193 -0.69 -11.36 -1.61
C THR A 193 -0.40 -12.58 -0.75
N ALA A 194 -0.60 -13.78 -1.29
CA ALA A 194 -0.30 -15.04 -0.58
C ALA A 194 1.20 -15.19 -0.29
N LEU A 195 2.07 -14.89 -1.26
CA LEU A 195 3.53 -14.97 -1.08
C LEU A 195 4.02 -14.00 0.01
N MET A 196 3.56 -12.74 0.03
CA MET A 196 3.91 -11.80 1.12
C MET A 196 3.52 -12.34 2.50
N ALA A 197 2.33 -12.95 2.60
CA ALA A 197 1.86 -13.55 3.84
C ALA A 197 2.72 -14.76 4.26
N LEU A 198 3.02 -15.68 3.33
CA LEU A 198 3.83 -16.86 3.59
C LEU A 198 5.30 -16.52 3.90
N GLU A 199 5.86 -15.50 3.26
CA GLU A 199 7.20 -14.99 3.56
C GLU A 199 7.29 -14.40 4.97
N SER A 200 6.21 -13.75 5.44
CA SER A 200 6.17 -13.20 6.81
C SER A 200 6.25 -14.28 7.90
N VAL A 201 6.00 -15.55 7.54
CA VAL A 201 6.02 -16.72 8.44
C VAL A 201 7.11 -17.73 8.07
N GLY A 202 8.06 -17.34 7.21
CA GLY A 202 9.29 -18.11 6.99
C GLY A 202 9.34 -18.97 5.73
N LEU A 203 8.50 -18.71 4.71
CA LEU A 203 8.59 -19.39 3.42
C LEU A 203 9.99 -19.29 2.79
N GLY A 204 10.65 -18.13 2.90
CA GLY A 204 12.09 -17.98 2.61
C GLY A 204 12.47 -18.15 1.15
N ARG A 205 11.57 -17.82 0.21
CA ARG A 205 11.78 -17.92 -1.24
C ARG A 205 12.25 -16.61 -1.84
N PHE A 206 11.90 -15.49 -1.23
CA PHE A 206 12.33 -14.17 -1.68
C PHE A 206 13.75 -13.81 -1.23
N SER A 207 14.48 -13.16 -2.13
CA SER A 207 15.87 -12.74 -1.94
C SER A 207 16.07 -11.29 -2.36
N LEU A 208 16.81 -10.53 -1.53
CA LEU A 208 17.19 -9.15 -1.85
C LEU A 208 18.22 -9.04 -2.99
N SER A 209 18.83 -10.15 -3.39
CA SER A 209 19.86 -10.17 -4.44
C SER A 209 19.45 -10.93 -5.71
N ASP A 210 18.26 -11.53 -5.76
CA ASP A 210 17.81 -12.35 -6.89
C ASP A 210 16.42 -11.94 -7.41
N GLN A 211 16.37 -10.83 -8.13
CA GLN A 211 15.14 -10.34 -8.75
C GLN A 211 14.51 -11.36 -9.71
N ALA A 212 15.33 -12.09 -10.48
CA ALA A 212 14.84 -13.05 -11.47
C ALA A 212 14.20 -14.26 -10.79
N GLY A 213 14.84 -14.79 -9.74
CA GLY A 213 14.27 -15.84 -8.90
C GLY A 213 12.98 -15.41 -8.22
N ASN A 214 12.93 -14.18 -7.67
CA ASN A 214 11.69 -13.67 -7.06
C ASN A 214 10.52 -13.64 -8.05
N ARG A 215 10.75 -13.16 -9.28
CA ARG A 215 9.73 -13.16 -10.33
C ARG A 215 9.34 -14.58 -10.75
N ALA A 216 10.28 -15.52 -10.78
CA ALA A 216 9.98 -16.92 -11.09
C ALA A 216 8.99 -17.51 -10.08
N TRP A 217 9.19 -17.24 -8.78
CA TRP A 217 8.27 -17.66 -7.71
C TRP A 217 6.88 -17.03 -7.84
N GLU A 218 6.80 -15.74 -8.17
CA GLU A 218 5.51 -15.07 -8.44
C GLU A 218 4.72 -15.79 -9.55
N ILE A 219 5.35 -16.05 -10.69
CA ILE A 219 4.69 -16.70 -11.84
C ILE A 219 4.35 -18.16 -11.53
N GLU A 220 5.24 -18.89 -10.85
CA GLU A 220 4.99 -20.27 -10.46
C GLU A 220 3.80 -20.37 -9.51
N PHE A 221 3.74 -19.53 -8.49
CA PHE A 221 2.64 -19.51 -7.54
C PHE A 221 1.32 -19.15 -8.23
N TRP A 222 1.32 -18.11 -9.08
CA TRP A 222 0.14 -17.72 -9.85
C TRP A 222 -0.40 -18.88 -10.70
N ARG A 223 0.46 -19.60 -11.44
CA ARG A 223 0.06 -20.76 -12.24
C ARG A 223 -0.53 -21.91 -11.42
N ARG A 224 -0.18 -22.02 -10.13
CA ARG A 224 -0.79 -23.00 -9.21
C ARG A 224 -2.13 -22.52 -8.68
N ALA A 225 -2.23 -21.23 -8.35
CA ALA A 225 -3.44 -20.63 -7.79
C ALA A 225 -4.55 -20.44 -8.83
N THR A 226 -4.20 -20.30 -10.11
CA THR A 226 -5.13 -20.08 -11.20
C THR A 226 -4.45 -20.34 -12.55
N ASN A 227 -5.25 -20.52 -13.60
CA ASN A 227 -4.78 -20.41 -14.99
C ASN A 227 -5.37 -19.17 -15.69
N MET A 228 -5.99 -18.27 -14.92
CA MET A 228 -6.73 -17.11 -15.40
C MET A 228 -6.17 -15.81 -14.80
N PRO A 229 -6.46 -14.64 -15.39
CA PRO A 229 -5.94 -13.35 -14.90
C PRO A 229 -6.14 -13.07 -13.41
N ALA A 230 -7.31 -13.35 -12.83
CA ALA A 230 -7.51 -13.21 -11.40
C ALA A 230 -7.54 -14.58 -10.71
N CYS A 231 -6.92 -14.68 -9.53
CA CYS A 231 -7.09 -15.83 -8.64
C CYS A 231 -8.47 -15.73 -7.99
N GLU A 232 -9.31 -16.74 -8.15
CA GLU A 232 -10.55 -16.84 -7.37
C GLU A 232 -10.25 -17.31 -5.93
N PRO A 233 -11.11 -17.00 -4.94
CA PRO A 233 -10.82 -17.20 -3.53
C PRO A 233 -10.46 -18.65 -3.13
N ILE A 234 -11.10 -19.65 -3.71
CA ILE A 234 -10.91 -21.07 -3.35
C ILE A 234 -9.59 -21.58 -3.92
N GLY A 235 -9.33 -21.37 -5.21
CA GLY A 235 -8.06 -21.71 -5.87
C GLY A 235 -6.85 -21.03 -5.23
N LEU A 236 -7.01 -19.77 -4.79
CA LEU A 236 -5.99 -19.07 -4.02
C LEU A 236 -5.70 -19.78 -2.68
N ALA A 237 -6.73 -20.21 -1.95
CA ALA A 237 -6.58 -20.96 -0.70
C ALA A 237 -5.93 -22.34 -0.93
N VAL A 238 -6.32 -23.05 -1.98
CA VAL A 238 -5.74 -24.36 -2.35
C VAL A 238 -4.23 -24.23 -2.65
N ALA A 239 -3.83 -23.28 -3.49
CA ALA A 239 -2.41 -23.07 -3.77
C ALA A 239 -1.62 -22.62 -2.55
N THR A 240 -2.25 -21.83 -1.67
CA THR A 240 -1.66 -21.43 -0.37
C THR A 240 -1.45 -22.65 0.53
N ALA A 241 -2.45 -23.53 0.67
CA ALA A 241 -2.35 -24.77 1.43
C ALA A 241 -1.25 -25.70 0.87
N GLY A 242 -1.18 -25.82 -0.46
CA GLY A 242 -0.11 -26.55 -1.13
C GLY A 242 1.28 -25.99 -0.77
N ALA A 243 1.45 -24.67 -0.82
CA ALA A 243 2.72 -24.03 -0.47
C ALA A 243 3.11 -24.21 1.01
N ILE A 244 2.13 -24.21 1.93
CA ILE A 244 2.35 -24.51 3.36
C ILE A 244 2.89 -25.94 3.51
N SER A 245 2.24 -26.91 2.86
CA SER A 245 2.62 -28.32 2.91
C SER A 245 3.99 -28.58 2.27
N ASP A 246 4.23 -28.03 1.07
CA ASP A 246 5.48 -28.19 0.32
C ASP A 246 6.71 -27.68 1.09
N ALA A 247 6.52 -26.64 1.91
CA ALA A 247 7.57 -26.00 2.69
C ALA A 247 7.57 -26.40 4.18
N ASP A 248 6.68 -27.31 4.59
CA ASP A 248 6.51 -27.76 5.99
C ASP A 248 6.38 -26.57 6.97
N LEU A 249 5.58 -25.57 6.60
CA LEU A 249 5.41 -24.37 7.41
C LEU A 249 4.53 -24.67 8.64
N PRO A 250 4.83 -24.09 9.82
CA PRO A 250 4.10 -24.36 11.07
C PRO A 250 2.77 -23.59 11.14
N LEU A 251 1.93 -23.77 10.14
CA LEU A 251 0.65 -23.08 9.96
C LEU A 251 -0.49 -24.10 9.90
N GLY A 252 -1.66 -23.68 10.36
CA GLY A 252 -2.89 -24.40 10.04
C GLY A 252 -3.29 -24.22 8.58
N GLU A 253 -4.30 -24.97 8.16
CA GLU A 253 -4.91 -24.84 6.84
C GLU A 253 -5.57 -23.46 6.67
N PRO A 254 -5.48 -22.84 5.48
CA PRO A 254 -6.23 -21.63 5.18
C PRO A 254 -7.73 -21.94 5.12
N ARG A 255 -8.56 -20.94 5.43
CA ARG A 255 -10.02 -21.01 5.24
C ARG A 255 -10.53 -19.89 4.35
N VAL A 256 -11.67 -20.12 3.71
CA VAL A 256 -12.31 -19.17 2.78
C VAL A 256 -13.64 -18.72 3.37
N VAL A 257 -13.91 -17.42 3.35
CA VAL A 257 -15.25 -16.88 3.57
C VAL A 257 -15.65 -16.11 2.31
N LEU A 258 -16.69 -16.58 1.61
CA LEU A 258 -17.11 -16.03 0.32
C LEU A 258 -18.63 -15.94 0.28
N SER A 259 -19.18 -14.74 0.07
CA SER A 259 -20.64 -14.56 0.10
C SER A 259 -21.37 -15.04 -1.15
N ALA A 260 -20.66 -15.23 -2.26
CA ALA A 260 -21.22 -15.75 -3.49
C ALA A 260 -21.47 -17.28 -3.39
N GLU A 261 -22.63 -17.74 -3.87
CA GLU A 261 -22.95 -19.17 -3.96
C GLU A 261 -22.35 -19.82 -5.22
N GLY A 262 -22.18 -19.04 -6.29
CA GLY A 262 -21.71 -19.51 -7.59
C GLY A 262 -20.26 -19.14 -7.90
N PRO A 263 -19.81 -19.42 -9.14
CA PRO A 263 -18.53 -18.95 -9.65
C PRO A 263 -18.44 -17.42 -9.63
N VAL A 264 -17.24 -16.91 -9.35
CA VAL A 264 -16.96 -15.47 -9.20
C VAL A 264 -15.88 -15.01 -10.17
N LEU A 265 -15.74 -13.70 -10.40
CA LEU A 265 -14.68 -13.13 -11.26
C LEU A 265 -14.79 -13.64 -12.72
N ILE A 266 -16.02 -13.76 -13.19
CA ILE A 266 -16.38 -14.20 -14.56
C ILE A 266 -17.16 -13.13 -15.33
N GLU A 267 -17.51 -12.02 -14.68
CA GLU A 267 -18.42 -10.98 -15.17
C GLU A 267 -17.88 -10.29 -16.43
N ASP A 268 -16.57 -10.11 -16.53
CA ASP A 268 -15.93 -9.41 -17.65
C ASP A 268 -15.64 -10.32 -18.86
N PHE A 269 -15.93 -11.62 -18.79
CA PHE A 269 -15.45 -12.62 -19.77
C PHE A 269 -16.51 -13.06 -20.81
N GLY A 270 -17.25 -12.07 -21.30
CA GLY A 270 -18.20 -12.22 -22.39
C GLY A 270 -19.54 -12.81 -21.95
N ALA A 271 -20.38 -13.17 -22.93
CA ALA A 271 -21.72 -13.68 -22.65
C ALA A 271 -21.67 -14.96 -21.80
N ALA A 272 -22.62 -15.10 -20.87
CA ALA A 272 -22.93 -16.37 -20.24
C ALA A 272 -23.09 -17.42 -21.35
N ASP A 273 -22.33 -18.52 -21.26
CA ASP A 273 -22.16 -19.60 -22.25
C ASP A 273 -21.02 -19.50 -23.26
N SER A 274 -20.18 -18.45 -23.22
CA SER A 274 -18.92 -18.44 -23.98
C SER A 274 -18.00 -19.60 -23.55
N PHE A 275 -17.13 -20.06 -24.46
CA PHE A 275 -16.12 -21.08 -24.11
C PHE A 275 -15.27 -20.62 -22.92
N GLU A 276 -14.89 -19.34 -22.90
CA GLU A 276 -14.08 -18.76 -21.83
C GLU A 276 -14.81 -18.76 -20.48
N SER A 277 -16.09 -18.36 -20.45
CA SER A 277 -16.91 -18.41 -19.25
C SER A 277 -17.07 -19.85 -18.74
N LYS A 278 -17.38 -20.80 -19.61
CA LYS A 278 -17.51 -22.23 -19.24
C LYS A 278 -16.23 -22.82 -18.69
N LEU A 279 -15.09 -22.55 -19.35
CA LEU A 279 -13.78 -23.01 -18.87
C LEU A 279 -13.46 -22.47 -17.48
N ARG A 280 -13.76 -21.19 -17.21
CA ARG A 280 -13.53 -20.57 -15.88
C ARG A 280 -14.40 -21.22 -14.80
N VAL A 281 -15.66 -21.50 -15.11
CA VAL A 281 -16.57 -22.22 -14.20
C VAL A 281 -16.03 -23.63 -13.90
N GLU A 282 -15.57 -24.35 -14.92
CA GLU A 282 -14.96 -25.68 -14.74
C GLU A 282 -13.69 -25.63 -13.88
N LEU A 283 -12.83 -24.62 -14.06
CA LEU A 283 -11.62 -24.43 -13.25
C LEU A 283 -11.93 -24.09 -11.78
N GLN A 284 -13.04 -23.38 -11.51
CA GLN A 284 -13.49 -23.14 -10.13
C GLN A 284 -14.08 -24.39 -9.50
N ALA A 285 -14.79 -25.22 -10.27
CA ALA A 285 -15.26 -26.52 -9.78
C ALA A 285 -14.08 -27.47 -9.46
N GLU A 286 -13.01 -27.42 -10.25
CA GLU A 286 -11.75 -28.10 -9.98
C GLU A 286 -11.13 -27.63 -8.66
N SER A 287 -11.04 -26.32 -8.46
CA SER A 287 -10.51 -25.72 -7.22
C SER A 287 -11.33 -26.12 -5.99
N LEU A 288 -12.66 -26.15 -6.11
CA LEU A 288 -13.55 -26.63 -5.05
C LEU A 288 -13.29 -28.11 -4.72
N ARG A 289 -13.14 -28.98 -5.72
CA ARG A 289 -12.82 -30.39 -5.47
C ARG A 289 -11.47 -30.55 -4.76
N GLN A 290 -10.45 -29.81 -5.18
CA GLN A 290 -9.14 -29.84 -4.51
C GLN A 290 -9.22 -29.33 -3.07
N ALA A 291 -10.03 -28.30 -2.81
CA ALA A 291 -10.27 -27.81 -1.45
C ALA A 291 -10.94 -28.88 -0.57
N GLU A 292 -11.91 -29.62 -1.09
CA GLU A 292 -12.54 -30.75 -0.40
C GLU A 292 -11.54 -31.89 -0.11
N GLU A 293 -10.68 -32.24 -1.08
CA GLU A 293 -9.62 -33.24 -0.92
C GLU A 293 -8.61 -32.85 0.16
N LEU A 294 -8.31 -31.55 0.28
CA LEU A 294 -7.43 -30.97 1.30
C LEU A 294 -8.13 -30.71 2.64
N GLY A 295 -9.47 -30.83 2.72
CA GLY A 295 -10.23 -30.55 3.94
C GLY A 295 -10.40 -29.07 4.28
N LEU A 296 -10.18 -28.15 3.33
CA LEU A 296 -10.24 -26.71 3.57
C LEU A 296 -11.67 -26.26 3.94
N GLN A 297 -11.76 -25.37 4.93
CA GLN A 297 -13.04 -24.80 5.35
C GLN A 297 -13.48 -23.68 4.40
N ILE A 298 -14.71 -23.79 3.88
CA ILE A 298 -15.35 -22.79 3.00
C ILE A 298 -16.69 -22.38 3.61
N GLU A 299 -16.81 -21.11 3.97
CA GLU A 299 -18.05 -20.52 4.52
C GLU A 299 -18.74 -19.65 3.46
N ARG A 300 -20.03 -19.90 3.20
CA ARG A 300 -20.85 -19.13 2.25
C ARG A 300 -21.66 -18.05 2.96
N ARG A 301 -21.04 -16.88 3.16
CA ARG A 301 -21.65 -15.73 3.83
C ARG A 301 -20.87 -14.44 3.59
N TRP A 302 -21.48 -13.31 3.91
CA TRP A 302 -20.82 -12.01 3.93
C TRP A 302 -19.92 -11.87 5.18
N PRO A 303 -18.60 -11.69 5.04
CA PRO A 303 -17.74 -11.37 6.17
C PRO A 303 -17.85 -9.87 6.52
N GLU A 304 -18.16 -9.57 7.77
CA GLU A 304 -18.24 -8.19 8.25
C GLU A 304 -16.85 -7.60 8.48
N VAL A 305 -16.69 -6.28 8.35
CA VAL A 305 -15.37 -5.63 8.54
C VAL A 305 -14.86 -5.79 9.96
N SER A 306 -15.75 -5.75 10.96
CA SER A 306 -15.41 -6.01 12.36
C SER A 306 -14.86 -7.42 12.56
N GLU A 307 -15.42 -8.41 11.88
CA GLU A 307 -14.90 -9.78 11.89
C GLU A 307 -13.51 -9.84 11.27
N ILE A 308 -13.30 -9.23 10.10
CA ILE A 308 -11.98 -9.17 9.45
C ILE A 308 -10.95 -8.53 10.41
N HIS A 309 -11.33 -7.46 11.09
CA HIS A 309 -10.50 -6.82 12.11
C HIS A 309 -10.15 -7.78 13.26
N GLU A 310 -11.12 -8.49 13.82
CA GLU A 310 -10.88 -9.47 14.88
C GLU A 310 -9.93 -10.59 14.44
N LEU A 311 -10.08 -11.07 13.19
CA LEU A 311 -9.19 -12.08 12.61
C LEU A 311 -7.74 -11.58 12.53
N VAL A 312 -7.53 -10.37 12.01
CA VAL A 312 -6.20 -9.78 11.88
C VAL A 312 -5.61 -9.43 13.26
N ALA A 313 -6.43 -8.91 14.17
CA ALA A 313 -6.04 -8.60 15.55
C ALA A 313 -5.55 -9.84 16.30
N ALA A 314 -6.18 -11.00 16.05
CA ALA A 314 -5.82 -12.31 16.57
C ALA A 314 -4.52 -12.88 15.97
N GLY A 315 -3.90 -12.21 15.00
CA GLY A 315 -2.61 -12.62 14.44
C GLY A 315 -2.68 -13.27 13.06
N ASN A 316 -3.88 -13.46 12.51
CA ASN A 316 -4.05 -14.08 11.19
C ASN A 316 -3.68 -13.08 10.08
N SER A 317 -3.23 -13.62 8.95
CA SER A 317 -3.10 -12.85 7.70
C SER A 317 -4.37 -13.05 6.88
N VAL A 318 -4.99 -11.96 6.45
CA VAL A 318 -6.25 -12.01 5.68
C VAL A 318 -6.03 -11.44 4.30
N PHE A 319 -6.30 -12.26 3.27
CA PHE A 319 -6.27 -11.84 1.88
C PHE A 319 -7.67 -11.33 1.56
N MET A 320 -7.79 -10.07 1.18
CA MET A 320 -9.08 -9.44 0.90
C MET A 320 -9.22 -9.20 -0.60
N LEU A 321 -10.32 -9.66 -1.17
CA LEU A 321 -10.75 -9.26 -2.50
C LEU A 321 -11.37 -7.87 -2.43
N ILE A 322 -10.86 -6.96 -3.24
CA ILE A 322 -11.31 -5.57 -3.33
C ILE A 322 -11.59 -5.17 -4.78
N ASP A 323 -12.37 -4.11 -4.94
CA ASP A 323 -12.46 -3.30 -6.15
C ASP A 323 -11.39 -2.19 -6.10
N LEU A 324 -10.58 -2.07 -7.16
CA LEU A 324 -9.59 -1.01 -7.30
C LEU A 324 -10.20 0.35 -7.68
N GLU A 325 -11.43 0.39 -8.22
CA GLU A 325 -12.06 1.60 -8.74
C GLU A 325 -12.11 2.72 -7.69
N PRO A 326 -12.51 2.48 -6.43
CA PRO A 326 -12.56 3.55 -5.43
C PRO A 326 -11.17 4.06 -5.00
N LEU A 327 -10.09 3.34 -5.30
CA LEU A 327 -8.72 3.70 -4.93
C LEU A 327 -7.99 4.40 -6.07
N ILE A 328 -8.09 3.86 -7.29
CA ILE A 328 -7.29 4.28 -8.44
C ILE A 328 -8.09 4.50 -9.73
N ALA A 329 -9.42 4.42 -9.69
CA ALA A 329 -10.30 4.52 -10.87
C ALA A 329 -9.99 3.45 -11.95
N ASP A 330 -9.71 2.22 -11.48
CA ASP A 330 -9.59 1.02 -12.30
C ASP A 330 -10.58 -0.05 -11.79
N PRO A 331 -11.63 -0.41 -12.56
CA PRO A 331 -12.63 -1.38 -12.15
C PRO A 331 -12.09 -2.79 -12.43
N THR A 332 -11.10 -3.20 -11.65
CA THR A 332 -10.46 -4.51 -11.74
C THR A 332 -10.51 -5.20 -10.37
N PRO A 333 -10.88 -6.50 -10.30
CA PRO A 333 -10.86 -7.24 -9.05
C PRO A 333 -9.42 -7.45 -8.60
N HIS A 334 -9.16 -7.21 -7.32
CA HIS A 334 -7.79 -7.16 -6.81
C HIS A 334 -7.65 -7.76 -5.42
N TRP A 335 -6.47 -8.33 -5.14
CA TRP A 335 -6.17 -8.92 -3.85
C TRP A 335 -5.17 -8.07 -3.07
N VAL A 336 -5.46 -7.84 -1.80
CA VAL A 336 -4.57 -7.14 -0.86
C VAL A 336 -4.40 -7.93 0.43
N LEU A 337 -3.26 -7.74 1.11
CA LEU A 337 -2.94 -8.41 2.36
C LEU A 337 -3.22 -7.51 3.57
N ALA A 338 -4.19 -7.87 4.42
CA ALA A 338 -4.29 -7.32 5.77
C ALA A 338 -3.51 -8.19 6.77
N HIS A 339 -2.55 -7.60 7.49
CA HIS A 339 -1.62 -8.36 8.35
C HIS A 339 -1.44 -7.84 9.77
N ASP A 340 -1.94 -6.64 10.08
CA ASP A 340 -2.04 -6.13 11.46
C ASP A 340 -3.19 -5.12 11.60
N VAL A 341 -3.41 -4.61 12.82
CA VAL A 341 -4.42 -3.59 13.14
C VAL A 341 -3.76 -2.31 13.65
N ILE A 342 -4.37 -1.16 13.33
CA ILE A 342 -3.90 0.16 13.76
C ILE A 342 -5.03 0.83 14.56
N GLY A 343 -4.89 0.81 15.89
CA GLY A 343 -5.99 1.18 16.79
C GLY A 343 -7.21 0.28 16.58
N ASP A 344 -8.40 0.82 16.85
CA ASP A 344 -9.66 0.06 16.80
C ASP A 344 -10.37 0.16 15.44
N ASP A 345 -9.95 1.06 14.55
CA ASP A 345 -10.71 1.47 13.35
C ASP A 345 -9.92 1.32 12.04
N ALA A 346 -8.75 0.68 12.03
CA ALA A 346 -7.99 0.47 10.79
C ALA A 346 -7.29 -0.88 10.72
N LEU A 347 -7.21 -1.41 9.50
CA LEU A 347 -6.36 -2.55 9.14
C LEU A 347 -5.08 -2.06 8.50
N LEU A 348 -3.96 -2.70 8.79
CA LEU A 348 -2.71 -2.49 8.08
C LEU A 348 -2.66 -3.39 6.83
N VAL A 349 -2.71 -2.76 5.67
CA VAL A 349 -2.87 -3.41 4.36
C VAL A 349 -1.62 -3.22 3.51
N SER A 350 -1.15 -4.29 2.87
CA SER A 350 -0.13 -4.25 1.82
C SER A 350 -0.77 -4.61 0.48
N ASP A 351 -0.70 -3.69 -0.47
CA ASP A 351 -1.23 -3.81 -1.83
C ASP A 351 -0.10 -4.17 -2.82
N PRO A 352 -0.20 -5.31 -3.54
CA PRO A 352 0.78 -5.71 -4.54
C PRO A 352 0.90 -4.75 -5.74
N TRP A 353 -0.15 -4.00 -6.08
CA TRP A 353 -0.16 -3.11 -7.24
C TRP A 353 0.51 -1.78 -6.90
N VAL A 354 1.34 -1.27 -7.81
CA VAL A 354 1.95 0.06 -7.69
C VAL A 354 1.59 0.86 -8.94
N GLU A 355 0.78 1.92 -8.79
CA GLU A 355 0.36 2.76 -9.92
C GLU A 355 1.44 3.77 -10.34
N SER A 356 2.58 3.22 -10.77
CA SER A 356 3.81 3.98 -11.03
C SER A 356 3.65 5.06 -12.10
N ALA A 357 2.71 4.89 -13.05
CA ALA A 357 2.43 5.88 -14.09
C ALA A 357 1.80 7.16 -13.52
N GLN A 358 1.07 7.06 -12.41
CA GLN A 358 0.56 8.20 -11.65
C GLN A 358 1.57 8.68 -10.58
N GLY A 359 2.72 8.02 -10.43
CA GLY A 359 3.79 8.43 -9.52
C GLY A 359 3.72 7.82 -8.12
N GLU A 360 3.02 6.69 -7.99
CA GLU A 360 3.08 5.82 -6.82
C GLU A 360 4.43 5.10 -6.77
N THR A 361 4.88 4.82 -5.57
CA THR A 361 5.99 3.92 -5.27
C THR A 361 5.52 2.87 -4.29
N TRP A 362 6.37 1.89 -3.98
CA TRP A 362 6.05 0.88 -2.99
C TRP A 362 5.69 1.47 -1.60
N LEU A 363 6.07 2.73 -1.31
CA LEU A 363 5.72 3.39 -0.05
C LEU A 363 4.22 3.65 0.09
N ASP A 364 3.51 3.88 -1.01
CA ASP A 364 2.10 4.23 -1.02
C ASP A 364 1.18 3.02 -0.80
N VAL A 365 1.73 1.81 -0.93
CA VAL A 365 0.96 0.57 -1.00
C VAL A 365 1.45 -0.49 -0.03
N SER A 366 2.70 -0.38 0.47
CA SER A 366 3.19 -1.21 1.57
C SER A 366 2.64 -0.72 2.91
N ALA A 367 2.10 -1.62 3.73
CA ALA A 367 1.72 -1.36 5.12
C ALA A 367 0.99 -0.01 5.31
N GLN A 368 -0.08 0.21 4.53
CA GLN A 368 -0.96 1.35 4.66
C GLN A 368 -2.07 1.04 5.66
N PRO A 369 -2.33 1.90 6.66
CA PRO A 369 -3.58 1.80 7.39
C PRO A 369 -4.74 2.07 6.41
N ILE A 370 -5.80 1.28 6.47
CA ILE A 370 -7.07 1.57 5.78
C ILE A 370 -8.18 1.48 6.83
N THR A 371 -8.99 2.54 6.92
CA THR A 371 -10.07 2.63 7.91
C THR A 371 -11.14 1.56 7.68
N HIS A 372 -11.91 1.19 8.70
CA HIS A 372 -13.03 0.25 8.53
C HIS A 372 -14.04 0.76 7.49
N ALA A 373 -14.35 2.05 7.49
CA ALA A 373 -15.20 2.68 6.47
C ALA A 373 -14.59 2.54 5.06
N GLY A 374 -13.27 2.69 4.94
CA GLY A 374 -12.52 2.42 3.71
C GLY A 374 -12.65 0.98 3.24
N ILE A 375 -12.39 0.02 4.12
CA ILE A 375 -12.53 -1.41 3.83
C ILE A 375 -13.96 -1.73 3.40
N GLU A 376 -14.96 -1.18 4.09
CA GLU A 376 -16.37 -1.38 3.77
C GLU A 376 -16.72 -0.91 2.35
N ARG A 377 -16.05 0.15 1.89
CA ARG A 377 -16.23 0.71 0.56
C ARG A 377 -15.53 -0.08 -0.55
N ILE A 378 -14.36 -0.66 -0.28
CA ILE A 378 -13.51 -1.30 -1.30
C ILE A 378 -13.62 -2.83 -1.33
N ALA A 379 -13.92 -3.50 -0.21
CA ALA A 379 -13.92 -4.96 -0.11
C ALA A 379 -15.23 -5.57 -0.63
N ARG A 380 -15.60 -5.25 -1.86
CA ARG A 380 -16.84 -5.64 -2.54
C ARG A 380 -16.54 -5.72 -4.02
N TRP A 381 -17.02 -6.75 -4.72
CA TRP A 381 -16.83 -6.89 -6.17
C TRP A 381 -18.07 -7.54 -6.81
N GLY A 382 -18.29 -7.28 -8.10
CA GLY A 382 -19.29 -7.96 -8.93
C GLY A 382 -20.70 -7.36 -8.88
N ASP A 383 -21.59 -7.91 -9.70
CA ASP A 383 -23.02 -7.58 -9.76
C ASP A 383 -23.86 -8.88 -9.85
N PRO A 384 -24.59 -9.28 -8.78
CA PRO A 384 -24.67 -8.63 -7.48
C PRO A 384 -23.34 -8.64 -6.73
N GLU A 385 -23.12 -7.65 -5.86
CA GLU A 385 -21.91 -7.55 -5.05
C GLU A 385 -21.70 -8.79 -4.18
N PHE A 386 -20.46 -9.25 -4.11
CA PHE A 386 -19.99 -10.24 -3.17
C PHE A 386 -18.69 -9.79 -2.48
N ARG A 387 -18.39 -10.44 -1.35
CA ARG A 387 -17.16 -10.24 -0.59
C ARG A 387 -16.49 -11.59 -0.37
N GLY A 388 -15.18 -11.64 -0.62
CA GLY A 388 -14.36 -12.83 -0.48
C GLY A 388 -13.10 -12.53 0.31
N ILE A 389 -12.82 -13.37 1.30
CA ILE A 389 -11.54 -13.36 2.02
C ILE A 389 -10.96 -14.77 2.10
N VAL A 390 -9.63 -14.84 2.11
CA VAL A 390 -8.87 -16.04 2.50
C VAL A 390 -8.16 -15.73 3.81
N VAL A 391 -8.34 -16.57 4.81
CA VAL A 391 -7.72 -16.40 6.13
C VAL A 391 -6.60 -17.41 6.25
N LEU A 392 -5.37 -16.93 6.28
CA LEU A 392 -4.20 -17.71 6.64
C LEU A 392 -4.02 -17.64 8.16
N PRO A 393 -4.15 -18.75 8.89
CA PRO A 393 -4.03 -18.72 10.34
C PRO A 393 -2.64 -18.28 10.77
N ARG A 394 -2.54 -17.66 11.94
CA ARG A 394 -1.24 -17.40 12.58
C ARG A 394 -0.48 -18.70 12.78
N ALA A 395 0.86 -18.64 12.76
CA ALA A 395 1.68 -19.77 13.19
C ALA A 395 1.34 -20.16 14.63
N ALA A 396 1.29 -21.47 14.89
CA ALA A 396 1.17 -21.97 16.26
C ALA A 396 2.45 -21.60 17.05
N ASP A 397 2.29 -21.20 18.31
CA ASP A 397 3.39 -20.82 19.19
C ASP A 397 4.26 -22.01 19.61
#